data_AF-A6X0S7-F1
#
_entry.id   AF-A6X0S7-F1
#
_cell.length_a   1.000
_cell.length_b   1.000
_cell.length_c   1.000
_cell.angle_alpha   90.00
_cell.angle_beta   90.00
_cell.angle_gamma   90.00
#
_symmetry.space_group_name_H-M   'P 1'
#
loop_
_entity.id
_entity.type
_entity.pdbx_description
1 polymer ?
#
loop_
_entity_poly.entity_id
_entity_poly.type
_entity_poly.pdbx_seq_one_letter_code
_entity_poly.pdbx_strand_id
1 'polypeptide(L)'
;MTKEWHVAHGRSLRLGEKSVIMGILNVTPDSFSDGGHHNELERAVEVAGQMLADGATIIDVGGESTRPGAAAIDSETEIARVVPVIEALVKKYDCIISIDTYRAATAQAAVNAGAHIVNDVWGLQREPEIAHVAKRSGAGLVIMHTSRDRPVLADVIEDQFSFLNASLDIAKKAGIEETRIVLDPGFGFGKNKDEDIALLARAGELQKFGFPLLVGTSRKRFIGGMTGRDNPLDRDIGTAATSVALRLAGADIFRVHNVAFNRDALAVADDILQSRRSENRK
;
A
#
# COMPACT_ATOMS: atom_id res chain seq x y z
N MET A 1 9.21 10.35 14.29
CA MET A 1 10.07 9.44 15.06
C MET A 1 10.42 8.27 14.17
N THR A 2 11.62 7.72 14.28
CA THR A 2 12.00 6.53 13.51
C THR A 2 11.32 5.31 14.11
N LYS A 3 10.73 4.45 13.28
CA LYS A 3 10.07 3.20 13.71
C LYS A 3 10.66 2.03 12.94
N GLU A 4 10.81 0.90 13.60
CA GLU A 4 11.16 -0.35 12.94
C GLU A 4 9.88 -1.14 12.69
N TRP A 5 9.60 -1.42 11.42
CA TRP A 5 8.45 -2.21 10.99
C TRP A 5 8.91 -3.63 10.70
N HIS A 6 8.52 -4.59 11.54
CA HIS A 6 8.87 -6.00 11.37
C HIS A 6 7.91 -6.68 10.40
N VAL A 7 8.49 -7.44 9.47
CA VAL A 7 7.78 -8.18 8.44
C VAL A 7 8.16 -9.67 8.50
N ALA A 8 7.59 -10.51 7.64
CA ALA A 8 7.86 -11.95 7.69
C ALA A 8 9.33 -12.27 7.38
N HIS A 9 9.72 -13.53 7.61
CA HIS A 9 11.04 -14.06 7.23
C HIS A 9 12.21 -13.32 7.90
N GLY A 10 11.99 -12.81 9.12
CA GLY A 10 13.04 -12.17 9.92
C GLY A 10 13.51 -10.81 9.40
N ARG A 11 12.76 -10.17 8.50
CA ARG A 11 13.11 -8.88 7.91
C ARG A 11 12.42 -7.71 8.61
N SER A 12 13.00 -6.52 8.45
CA SER A 12 12.41 -5.27 8.93
C SER A 12 12.70 -4.10 7.99
N LEU A 13 11.90 -3.05 8.12
CA LEU A 13 12.07 -1.76 7.43
C LEU A 13 12.11 -0.63 8.44
N ARG A 14 13.04 0.31 8.25
CA ARG A 14 13.14 1.52 9.07
C ARG A 14 12.31 2.64 8.45
N LEU A 15 11.27 3.09 9.14
CA LEU A 15 10.31 4.11 8.68
C LEU A 15 10.50 5.45 9.41
N GLY A 16 10.01 6.54 8.82
CA GLY A 16 9.98 7.88 9.42
C GLY A 16 11.15 8.78 9.07
N GLU A 17 12.36 8.23 8.92
CA GLU A 17 13.54 9.02 8.55
C GLU A 17 13.48 9.49 7.11
N LYS A 18 13.33 8.52 6.19
CA LYS A 18 13.11 8.72 4.77
C LYS A 18 11.80 8.06 4.36
N SER A 19 11.23 8.57 3.28
CA SER A 19 10.13 7.92 2.59
C SER A 19 10.54 6.55 2.06
N VAL A 20 9.58 5.62 2.04
CA VAL A 20 9.74 4.27 1.46
C VAL A 20 8.78 4.15 0.28
N ILE A 21 9.27 3.67 -0.85
CA ILE A 21 8.45 3.51 -2.05
C ILE A 21 8.03 2.06 -2.21
N MET A 22 6.72 1.87 -2.38
CA MET A 22 6.08 0.61 -2.71
C MET A 22 5.59 0.66 -4.17
N GLY A 23 6.22 -0.11 -5.04
CA GLY A 23 5.85 -0.23 -6.46
C GLY A 23 4.66 -1.16 -6.65
N ILE A 24 3.65 -0.72 -7.41
CA ILE A 24 2.43 -1.50 -7.67
C ILE A 24 2.64 -2.45 -8.86
N LEU A 25 2.61 -3.76 -8.59
CA LEU A 25 2.66 -4.81 -9.60
C LEU A 25 1.31 -5.54 -9.67
N ASN A 26 0.47 -5.14 -10.63
CA ASN A 26 -0.81 -5.82 -10.88
C ASN A 26 -0.58 -7.04 -11.78
N VAL A 27 -0.94 -8.23 -11.29
CA VAL A 27 -0.88 -9.51 -12.01
C VAL A 27 -2.28 -9.92 -12.41
N THR A 28 -2.86 -9.19 -13.36
CA THR A 28 -4.20 -9.46 -13.91
C THR A 28 -4.11 -9.71 -15.42
N PRO A 29 -5.00 -10.53 -16.02
CA PRO A 29 -4.97 -10.84 -17.45
C PRO A 29 -4.95 -9.58 -18.34
N ASP A 30 -5.69 -8.54 -17.95
CA ASP A 30 -5.77 -7.27 -18.67
C ASP A 30 -4.48 -6.43 -18.59
N SER A 31 -3.54 -6.79 -17.71
CA SER A 31 -2.28 -6.05 -17.55
C SER A 31 -1.20 -6.48 -18.56
N PHE A 32 -1.36 -7.63 -19.22
CA PHE A 32 -0.29 -8.27 -20.02
C PHE A 32 -0.77 -9.01 -21.28
N SER A 33 -1.87 -8.57 -21.89
CA SER A 33 -2.69 -9.28 -22.88
C SER A 33 -2.06 -9.73 -24.22
N ASP A 34 -0.74 -9.74 -24.39
CA ASP A 34 -0.08 -9.93 -25.70
C ASP A 34 0.80 -11.22 -25.82
N GLY A 35 0.85 -12.10 -24.81
CA GLY A 35 1.61 -13.36 -24.90
C GLY A 35 1.25 -14.35 -23.80
N GLY A 36 1.31 -15.67 -24.06
CA GLY A 36 0.86 -16.71 -23.13
C GLY A 36 1.50 -16.69 -21.72
N HIS A 37 1.01 -17.52 -20.80
CA HIS A 37 1.34 -17.46 -19.36
C HIS A 37 2.82 -17.36 -18.95
N HIS A 38 3.76 -17.96 -19.70
CA HIS A 38 5.19 -17.80 -19.41
C HIS A 38 5.69 -16.37 -19.69
N ASN A 39 5.20 -15.74 -20.76
CA ASN A 39 5.55 -14.35 -21.09
C ASN A 39 4.98 -13.38 -20.06
N GLU A 40 3.80 -13.66 -19.51
CA GLU A 40 3.18 -12.83 -18.46
C GLU A 40 4.00 -12.82 -17.16
N LEU A 41 4.49 -14.00 -16.74
CA LEU A 41 5.33 -14.13 -15.55
C LEU A 41 6.67 -13.41 -15.74
N GLU A 42 7.39 -13.68 -16.82
CA GLU A 42 8.68 -13.05 -17.11
C GLU A 42 8.53 -11.52 -17.17
N ARG A 43 7.47 -11.04 -17.82
CA ARG A 43 7.17 -9.62 -17.91
C ARG A 43 6.88 -8.99 -16.55
N ALA A 44 6.10 -9.65 -15.70
CA ALA A 44 5.83 -9.15 -14.35
C ALA A 44 7.13 -9.03 -13.52
N VAL A 45 8.02 -10.02 -13.65
CA VAL A 45 9.33 -10.03 -12.98
C VAL A 45 10.25 -8.92 -13.52
N GLU A 46 10.26 -8.68 -14.82
CA GLU A 46 11.00 -7.55 -15.43
C GLU A 46 10.48 -6.19 -14.96
N VAL A 47 9.16 -6.01 -14.93
CA VAL A 47 8.54 -4.77 -14.46
C VAL A 47 8.90 -4.51 -13.00
N ALA A 48 8.87 -5.54 -12.15
CA ALA A 48 9.34 -5.42 -10.77
C ALA A 48 10.83 -5.07 -10.69
N GLY A 49 11.67 -5.68 -11.54
CA GLY A 49 13.08 -5.35 -11.66
C GLY A 49 13.30 -3.88 -12.01
N GLN A 50 12.52 -3.32 -12.93
CA GLN A 50 12.57 -1.90 -13.27
C GLN A 50 12.12 -1.02 -12.09
N MET A 51 11.05 -1.38 -11.37
CA MET A 51 10.62 -0.65 -10.17
C MET A 51 11.72 -0.61 -9.11
N LEU A 52 12.43 -1.73 -8.89
CA LEU A 52 13.56 -1.77 -7.96
C LEU A 52 14.70 -0.87 -8.43
N ALA A 53 15.06 -0.91 -9.72
CA ALA A 53 16.08 -0.03 -10.31
C ALA A 53 15.69 1.46 -10.21
N ASP A 54 14.39 1.76 -10.30
CA ASP A 54 13.86 3.11 -10.17
C ASP A 54 13.82 3.61 -8.71
N GLY A 55 14.00 2.72 -7.72
CA GLY A 55 14.12 3.07 -6.31
C GLY A 55 13.02 2.53 -5.39
N ALA A 56 12.20 1.58 -5.84
CA ALA A 56 11.24 0.91 -4.96
C ALA A 56 11.98 0.04 -3.92
N THR A 57 11.53 0.10 -2.67
CA THR A 57 11.99 -0.80 -1.61
C THR A 57 11.07 -2.01 -1.46
N ILE A 58 9.78 -1.80 -1.76
CA ILE A 58 8.73 -2.81 -1.65
C ILE A 58 8.10 -3.01 -3.03
N ILE A 59 7.85 -4.26 -3.41
CA ILE A 59 6.99 -4.61 -4.56
C ILE A 59 5.68 -5.16 -4.02
N ASP A 60 4.56 -4.52 -4.37
CA ASP A 60 3.22 -4.92 -3.95
C ASP A 60 2.51 -5.65 -5.09
N VAL A 61 2.34 -6.95 -4.91
CA VAL A 61 1.81 -7.88 -5.90
C VAL A 61 0.32 -8.05 -5.66
N GLY A 62 -0.53 -7.75 -6.65
CA GLY A 62 -1.98 -7.91 -6.56
C GLY A 62 -2.55 -8.76 -7.69
N GLY A 63 -3.30 -9.81 -7.37
CA GLY A 63 -3.91 -10.73 -8.35
C GLY A 63 -5.35 -10.39 -8.74
N GLU A 64 -6.00 -9.53 -7.95
CA GLU A 64 -7.39 -9.06 -8.13
C GLU A 64 -7.42 -7.57 -8.48
N SER A 65 -8.25 -7.20 -9.46
CA SER A 65 -8.45 -5.79 -9.76
C SER A 65 -9.35 -5.15 -8.70
N THR A 66 -8.85 -4.11 -8.03
CA THR A 66 -9.65 -3.32 -7.07
C THR A 66 -10.48 -2.21 -7.73
N ARG A 67 -10.56 -2.19 -9.08
CA ARG A 67 -11.33 -1.20 -9.84
C ARG A 67 -12.85 -1.40 -9.62
N PRO A 68 -13.65 -0.31 -9.57
CA PRO A 68 -15.10 -0.43 -9.47
C PRO A 68 -15.68 -1.29 -10.59
N GLY A 69 -16.49 -2.29 -10.24
CA GLY A 69 -17.15 -3.19 -11.20
C GLY A 69 -16.32 -4.38 -11.67
N ALA A 70 -15.08 -4.57 -11.19
CA ALA A 70 -14.33 -5.79 -11.46
C ALA A 70 -15.01 -7.00 -10.81
N ALA A 71 -15.06 -8.12 -11.53
CA ALA A 71 -15.57 -9.37 -10.98
C ALA A 71 -14.62 -9.90 -9.90
N ALA A 72 -15.19 -10.25 -8.74
CA ALA A 72 -14.43 -10.92 -7.69
C ALA A 72 -13.95 -12.27 -8.23
N ILE A 73 -12.68 -12.59 -7.96
CA ILE A 73 -12.09 -13.90 -8.25
C ILE A 73 -12.07 -14.74 -6.97
N ASP A 74 -12.10 -16.07 -7.08
CA ASP A 74 -11.87 -16.93 -5.94
C ASP A 74 -10.39 -16.93 -5.51
N SER A 75 -10.12 -17.44 -4.31
CA SER A 75 -8.76 -17.50 -3.76
C SER A 75 -7.84 -18.39 -4.59
N GLU A 76 -8.34 -19.48 -5.17
CA GLU A 76 -7.52 -20.41 -5.96
C GLU A 76 -6.97 -19.72 -7.22
N THR A 77 -7.83 -18.96 -7.90
CA THR A 77 -7.48 -18.14 -9.07
C THR A 77 -6.48 -17.05 -8.70
N GLU A 78 -6.70 -16.35 -7.58
CA GLU A 78 -5.78 -15.31 -7.11
C GLU A 78 -4.40 -15.91 -6.76
N ILE A 79 -4.37 -17.03 -6.03
CA ILE A 79 -3.16 -17.76 -5.66
C ILE A 79 -2.38 -18.17 -6.91
N ALA A 80 -3.05 -18.76 -7.90
CA ALA A 80 -2.43 -19.20 -9.16
C ALA A 80 -1.76 -18.05 -9.94
N ARG A 81 -2.24 -16.81 -9.75
CA ARG A 81 -1.64 -15.60 -10.36
C ARG A 81 -0.45 -15.10 -9.56
N VAL A 82 -0.61 -14.93 -8.24
CA VAL A 82 0.38 -14.19 -7.44
C VAL A 82 1.55 -15.04 -6.97
N VAL A 83 1.32 -16.32 -6.64
CA VAL A 83 2.36 -17.18 -6.05
C VAL A 83 3.55 -17.39 -6.99
N PRO A 84 3.38 -17.74 -8.28
CA PRO A 84 4.51 -17.91 -9.19
C PRO A 84 5.34 -16.63 -9.34
N VAL A 85 4.70 -15.46 -9.35
CA VAL A 85 5.39 -14.16 -9.41
C VAL A 85 6.19 -13.94 -8.13
N ILE A 86 5.61 -14.15 -6.95
CA ILE A 86 6.30 -14.00 -5.67
C ILE A 86 7.52 -14.91 -5.60
N GLU A 87 7.38 -16.20 -5.93
CA GLU A 87 8.50 -17.14 -5.92
C GLU A 87 9.64 -16.73 -6.87
N ALA A 88 9.30 -16.23 -8.06
CA ALA A 88 10.29 -15.75 -9.02
C ALA A 88 11.00 -14.48 -8.52
N LEU A 89 10.29 -13.55 -7.89
CA LEU A 89 10.86 -12.35 -7.31
C LEU A 89 11.82 -12.68 -6.16
N VAL A 90 11.43 -13.57 -5.25
CA VAL A 90 12.28 -14.00 -4.11
C VAL A 90 13.59 -14.64 -4.59
N LYS A 91 13.55 -15.42 -5.68
CA LYS A 91 14.75 -16.05 -6.26
C LYS A 91 15.68 -15.06 -6.94
N LYS A 92 15.14 -13.98 -7.52
CA LYS A 92 15.88 -13.07 -8.41
C LYS A 92 16.33 -11.78 -7.72
N TYR A 93 15.58 -11.30 -6.73
CA TYR A 93 15.79 -10.00 -6.11
C TYR A 93 15.76 -10.09 -4.59
N ASP A 94 16.66 -9.36 -3.92
CA ASP A 94 16.63 -9.15 -2.48
C ASP A 94 15.73 -7.96 -2.11
N CYS A 95 14.44 -8.07 -2.41
CA CYS A 95 13.47 -7.02 -2.14
C CYS A 95 12.41 -7.45 -1.11
N ILE A 96 11.74 -6.45 -0.52
CA ILE A 96 10.54 -6.70 0.28
C ILE A 96 9.36 -6.88 -0.67
N ILE A 97 8.56 -7.89 -0.40
CA ILE A 97 7.37 -8.22 -1.21
C ILE A 97 6.14 -8.11 -0.32
N SER A 98 5.14 -7.39 -0.80
CA SER A 98 3.81 -7.26 -0.22
C SER A 98 2.80 -8.00 -1.10
N ILE A 99 1.85 -8.69 -0.49
CA ILE A 99 0.68 -9.26 -1.16
C ILE A 99 -0.53 -8.35 -0.91
N ASP A 100 -1.10 -7.78 -1.96
CA ASP A 100 -2.36 -7.00 -1.95
C ASP A 100 -3.54 -7.97 -2.04
N THR A 101 -4.05 -8.39 -0.88
CA THR A 101 -5.20 -9.30 -0.79
C THR A 101 -5.93 -9.11 0.54
N TYR A 102 -7.24 -9.33 0.51
CA TYR A 102 -8.07 -9.42 1.72
C TYR A 102 -8.40 -10.87 2.09
N ARG A 103 -7.93 -11.85 1.29
CA ARG A 103 -8.26 -13.26 1.49
C ARG A 103 -7.21 -13.95 2.35
N ALA A 104 -7.62 -14.60 3.43
CA ALA A 104 -6.69 -15.25 4.34
C ALA A 104 -5.95 -16.40 3.66
N ALA A 105 -6.64 -17.17 2.81
CA ALA A 105 -6.03 -18.26 2.04
C ALA A 105 -4.95 -17.74 1.07
N THR A 106 -5.21 -16.67 0.33
CA THR A 106 -4.23 -16.03 -0.56
C THR A 106 -3.05 -15.48 0.22
N ALA A 107 -3.30 -14.75 1.31
CA ALA A 107 -2.25 -14.21 2.16
C ALA A 107 -1.35 -15.32 2.72
N GLN A 108 -1.93 -16.44 3.17
CA GLN A 108 -1.17 -17.58 3.69
C GLN A 108 -0.27 -18.20 2.62
N ALA A 109 -0.81 -18.43 1.42
CA ALA A 109 -0.05 -18.99 0.31
C ALA A 109 1.08 -18.05 -0.14
N ALA A 110 0.80 -16.75 -0.26
CA ALA A 110 1.76 -15.74 -0.65
C ALA A 110 2.92 -15.60 0.36
N VAL A 111 2.62 -15.58 1.67
CA VAL A 111 3.67 -15.51 2.70
C VAL A 111 4.50 -16.79 2.74
N ASN A 112 3.89 -17.96 2.55
CA ASN A 112 4.61 -19.22 2.41
C ASN A 112 5.54 -19.24 1.19
N ALA A 113 5.16 -18.57 0.09
CA ALA A 113 5.96 -18.39 -1.11
C ALA A 113 7.09 -17.36 -0.95
N GLY A 114 7.12 -16.61 0.15
CA GLY A 114 8.17 -15.65 0.48
C GLY A 114 7.74 -14.18 0.51
N ALA A 115 6.44 -13.88 0.41
CA ALA A 115 5.95 -12.53 0.71
C ALA A 115 6.20 -12.16 2.19
N HIS A 116 6.41 -10.88 2.45
CA HIS A 116 6.82 -10.35 3.75
C HIS A 116 5.69 -9.57 4.44
N ILE A 117 4.85 -8.90 3.65
CA ILE A 117 3.79 -8.01 4.08
C ILE A 117 2.46 -8.52 3.53
N VAL A 118 1.40 -8.44 4.33
CA VAL A 118 0.01 -8.56 3.89
C VAL A 118 -0.58 -7.16 3.85
N ASN A 119 -1.12 -6.76 2.70
CA ASN A 119 -1.76 -5.47 2.48
C ASN A 119 -3.26 -5.66 2.25
N ASP A 120 -4.07 -5.33 3.25
CA ASP A 120 -5.50 -5.59 3.25
C ASP A 120 -6.34 -4.32 3.09
N VAL A 121 -6.96 -4.20 1.93
CA VAL A 121 -7.86 -3.10 1.52
C VAL A 121 -9.20 -3.05 2.27
N TRP A 122 -9.48 -4.02 3.14
CA TRP A 122 -10.68 -4.09 4.00
C TRP A 122 -10.37 -3.96 5.48
N GLY A 123 -9.12 -3.68 5.85
CA GLY A 123 -8.74 -3.39 7.22
C GLY A 123 -9.09 -4.53 8.19
N LEU A 124 -8.92 -5.78 7.79
CA LEU A 124 -9.22 -6.99 8.56
C LEU A 124 -10.71 -7.22 8.84
N GLN A 125 -11.61 -6.37 8.34
CA GLN A 125 -13.04 -6.46 8.69
C GLN A 125 -13.82 -7.38 7.76
N ARG A 126 -13.33 -7.63 6.54
CA ARG A 126 -14.00 -8.52 5.59
C ARG A 126 -13.68 -10.00 5.84
N GLU A 127 -12.42 -10.31 6.10
CA GLU A 127 -11.97 -11.67 6.44
C GLU A 127 -10.99 -11.61 7.63
N PRO A 128 -11.48 -11.50 8.88
CA PRO A 128 -10.64 -11.30 10.07
C PRO A 128 -9.55 -12.37 10.29
N GLU A 129 -9.74 -13.58 9.74
CA GLU A 129 -8.76 -14.67 9.79
C GLU A 129 -7.40 -14.30 9.19
N ILE A 130 -7.35 -13.30 8.30
CA ILE A 130 -6.09 -12.79 7.73
C ILE A 130 -5.15 -12.23 8.82
N ALA A 131 -5.70 -11.73 9.93
CA ALA A 131 -4.91 -11.32 11.09
C ALA A 131 -4.20 -12.51 11.75
N HIS A 132 -4.85 -13.68 11.82
CA HIS A 132 -4.21 -14.88 12.35
C HIS A 132 -3.12 -15.43 11.41
N VAL A 133 -3.28 -15.27 10.10
CA VAL A 133 -2.22 -15.56 9.13
C VAL A 133 -0.99 -14.68 9.42
N ALA A 134 -1.17 -13.37 9.53
CA ALA A 134 -0.09 -12.44 9.84
C ALA A 134 0.59 -12.76 11.17
N LYS A 135 -0.19 -13.15 12.20
CA LYS A 135 0.37 -13.53 13.51
C LYS A 135 1.27 -14.77 13.41
N ARG A 136 0.80 -15.83 12.75
CA ARG A 136 1.53 -17.10 12.65
C ARG A 136 2.79 -16.98 11.82
N SER A 137 2.72 -16.24 10.71
CA SER A 137 3.85 -16.07 9.79
C SER A 137 4.82 -14.97 10.21
N GLY A 138 4.39 -14.08 11.11
CA GLY A 138 5.12 -12.86 11.44
C GLY A 138 5.12 -11.85 10.29
N ALA A 139 4.13 -11.86 9.40
CA ALA A 139 4.03 -10.85 8.35
C ALA A 139 3.77 -9.45 8.90
N GLY A 140 4.29 -8.44 8.20
CA GLY A 140 3.85 -7.07 8.40
C GLY A 140 2.43 -6.91 7.88
N LEU A 141 1.65 -6.02 8.48
CA LEU A 141 0.23 -5.86 8.15
C LEU A 141 -0.06 -4.39 7.83
N VAL A 142 -0.50 -4.15 6.59
CA VAL A 142 -1.11 -2.87 6.22
C VAL A 142 -2.62 -3.00 6.39
N ILE A 143 -3.18 -2.16 7.26
CA ILE A 143 -4.60 -2.09 7.56
C ILE A 143 -5.15 -0.84 6.87
N MET A 144 -5.86 -1.03 5.77
CA MET A 144 -6.39 0.09 5.00
C MET A 144 -7.85 0.39 5.34
N HIS A 145 -8.16 1.68 5.43
CA HIS A 145 -9.52 2.18 5.50
C HIS A 145 -10.26 2.02 4.16
N THR A 146 -11.53 1.62 4.21
CA THR A 146 -12.44 1.65 3.05
C THR A 146 -13.81 2.21 3.44
N SER A 147 -14.40 3.01 2.56
CA SER A 147 -15.79 3.50 2.68
C SER A 147 -16.80 2.61 1.93
N ARG A 148 -16.31 1.57 1.23
CA ARG A 148 -17.14 0.64 0.46
C ARG A 148 -18.05 -0.19 1.38
N ASP A 149 -19.27 -0.44 0.92
CA ASP A 149 -20.22 -1.39 1.51
C ASP A 149 -20.51 -1.21 3.00
N ARG A 150 -20.45 0.03 3.50
CA ARG A 150 -20.78 0.39 4.89
C ARG A 150 -21.30 1.82 5.02
N PRO A 151 -22.03 2.16 6.09
CA PRO A 151 -22.30 3.56 6.43
C PRO A 151 -21.00 4.30 6.78
N VAL A 152 -20.90 5.57 6.40
CA VAL A 152 -19.75 6.46 6.68
C VAL A 152 -20.18 7.62 7.56
N LEU A 153 -19.28 8.11 8.41
CA LEU A 153 -19.48 9.36 9.14
C LEU A 153 -19.29 10.57 8.21
N ALA A 154 -19.91 11.70 8.57
CA ALA A 154 -19.85 12.91 7.75
C ALA A 154 -18.45 13.56 7.73
N ASP A 155 -17.72 13.53 8.84
CA ASP A 155 -16.34 14.02 8.90
C ASP A 155 -15.36 12.91 8.49
N VAL A 156 -14.57 13.17 7.46
CA VAL A 156 -13.65 12.18 6.88
C VAL A 156 -12.59 11.69 7.86
N ILE A 157 -12.16 12.51 8.81
CA ILE A 157 -11.17 12.15 9.83
C ILE A 157 -11.85 11.34 10.94
N GLU A 158 -13.03 11.75 11.39
CA GLU A 158 -13.80 10.95 12.37
C GLU A 158 -14.12 9.55 11.82
N ASP A 159 -14.48 9.44 10.54
CA ASP A 159 -14.69 8.17 9.85
C ASP A 159 -13.40 7.32 9.80
N GLN A 160 -12.22 7.93 9.58
CA GLN A 160 -10.94 7.23 9.69
C GLN A 160 -10.76 6.60 11.09
N PHE A 161 -10.93 7.39 12.16
CA PHE A 161 -10.79 6.90 13.53
C PHE A 161 -11.82 5.84 13.89
N SER A 162 -13.07 6.00 13.47
CA SER A 162 -14.12 5.02 13.71
C SER A 162 -13.76 3.66 13.10
N PHE A 163 -13.38 3.63 11.83
CA PHE A 163 -13.09 2.39 11.11
C PHE A 163 -11.75 1.75 11.51
N LEU A 164 -10.66 2.54 11.58
CA LEU A 164 -9.34 1.98 11.83
C LEU A 164 -9.16 1.54 13.29
N ASN A 165 -9.85 2.16 14.27
CA ASN A 165 -9.83 1.65 15.64
C ASN A 165 -10.51 0.28 15.76
N ALA A 166 -11.63 0.04 15.06
CA ALA A 166 -12.26 -1.28 15.00
C ALA A 166 -11.31 -2.32 14.37
N SER A 167 -10.57 -1.92 13.34
CA SER A 167 -9.56 -2.76 12.68
C SER A 167 -8.37 -3.09 13.59
N LEU A 168 -7.88 -2.10 14.34
CA LEU A 168 -6.84 -2.27 15.36
C LEU A 168 -7.30 -3.20 16.49
N ASP A 169 -8.57 -3.14 16.89
CA ASP A 169 -9.14 -4.07 17.88
C ASP A 169 -9.15 -5.51 17.37
N ILE A 170 -9.42 -5.74 16.08
CA ILE A 170 -9.30 -7.07 15.45
C ILE A 170 -7.85 -7.55 15.51
N ALA A 171 -6.90 -6.71 15.08
CA ALA A 171 -5.47 -7.04 15.11
C ALA A 171 -4.98 -7.35 16.54
N LYS A 172 -5.41 -6.56 17.52
CA LYS A 172 -5.09 -6.76 18.94
C LYS A 172 -5.64 -8.08 19.48
N LYS A 173 -6.89 -8.43 19.16
CA LYS A 173 -7.50 -9.71 19.54
C LYS A 173 -6.78 -10.91 18.92
N ALA A 174 -6.25 -10.76 17.70
CA ALA A 174 -5.41 -11.75 17.05
C ALA A 174 -3.97 -11.81 17.62
N GLY A 175 -3.60 -10.89 18.51
CA GLY A 175 -2.29 -10.83 19.16
C GLY A 175 -1.17 -10.24 18.30
N ILE A 176 -1.50 -9.43 17.29
CA ILE A 176 -0.52 -8.75 16.45
C ILE A 176 0.21 -7.67 17.25
N GLU A 177 1.54 -7.66 17.16
CA GLU A 177 2.36 -6.60 17.76
C GLU A 177 2.23 -5.28 16.98
N GLU A 178 2.17 -4.15 17.68
CA GLU A 178 2.07 -2.82 17.06
C GLU A 178 3.21 -2.53 16.07
N THR A 179 4.41 -3.08 16.32
CA THR A 179 5.59 -2.96 15.45
C THR A 179 5.44 -3.69 14.11
N ARG A 180 4.33 -4.39 13.88
CA ARG A 180 3.98 -5.03 12.61
C ARG A 180 2.89 -4.29 11.85
N ILE A 181 2.29 -3.24 12.42
CA ILE A 181 1.13 -2.57 11.85
C ILE A 181 1.53 -1.27 11.15
N VAL A 182 0.98 -1.09 9.96
CA VAL A 182 0.94 0.18 9.20
C VAL A 182 -0.51 0.47 8.87
N LEU A 183 -0.92 1.74 8.94
CA LEU A 183 -2.27 2.16 8.57
C LEU A 183 -2.27 2.84 7.20
N ASP A 184 -3.33 2.66 6.42
CA ASP A 184 -3.55 3.39 5.17
C ASP A 184 -4.95 4.05 5.17
N PRO A 185 -5.05 5.37 4.93
CA PRO A 185 -6.34 6.07 4.91
C PRO A 185 -7.22 5.75 3.69
N GLY A 186 -6.72 4.98 2.72
CA GLY A 186 -7.48 4.43 1.61
C GLY A 186 -8.08 5.49 0.70
N PHE A 187 -7.23 6.37 0.17
CA PHE A 187 -7.65 7.38 -0.83
C PHE A 187 -8.37 6.70 -2.00
N GLY A 188 -9.49 7.26 -2.45
CA GLY A 188 -10.31 6.74 -3.56
C GLY A 188 -10.95 5.37 -3.34
N PHE A 189 -11.02 4.86 -2.11
CA PHE A 189 -11.75 3.63 -1.77
C PHE A 189 -13.11 3.97 -1.14
N GLY A 190 -14.12 4.09 -2.00
CA GLY A 190 -15.49 4.46 -1.61
C GLY A 190 -15.67 5.93 -1.27
N LYS A 191 -14.65 6.77 -1.51
CA LYS A 191 -14.67 8.22 -1.31
C LYS A 191 -14.95 8.93 -2.63
N ASN A 192 -15.70 10.02 -2.56
CA ASN A 192 -15.86 10.98 -3.65
C ASN A 192 -14.66 11.95 -3.70
N LYS A 193 -14.62 12.81 -4.73
CA LYS A 193 -13.52 13.75 -4.95
C LYS A 193 -13.31 14.70 -3.77
N ASP A 194 -14.39 15.26 -3.22
CA ASP A 194 -14.31 16.28 -2.17
C ASP A 194 -13.88 15.65 -0.85
N GLU A 195 -14.31 14.42 -0.57
CA GLU A 195 -13.84 13.63 0.57
C GLU A 195 -12.34 13.30 0.49
N ASP A 196 -11.85 12.87 -0.68
CA ASP A 196 -10.41 12.62 -0.89
C ASP A 196 -9.58 13.91 -0.73
N ILE A 197 -10.08 15.05 -1.20
CA ILE A 197 -9.41 16.35 -1.03
C ILE A 197 -9.41 16.77 0.45
N ALA A 198 -10.53 16.62 1.15
CA ALA A 198 -10.62 16.93 2.57
C ALA A 198 -9.65 16.05 3.39
N LEU A 199 -9.59 14.76 3.08
CA LEU A 199 -8.65 13.82 3.70
C LEU A 199 -7.20 14.20 3.40
N LEU A 200 -6.87 14.59 2.17
CA LEU A 200 -5.53 15.06 1.79
C LEU A 200 -5.14 16.31 2.59
N ALA A 201 -6.05 17.29 2.68
CA ALA A 201 -5.82 18.55 3.39
C ALA A 201 -5.62 18.36 4.90
N ARG A 202 -6.27 17.33 5.48
CA ARG A 202 -6.27 17.04 6.92
C ARG A 202 -5.42 15.82 7.29
N ALA A 203 -4.62 15.28 6.36
CA ALA A 203 -3.87 14.04 6.55
C ALA A 203 -2.94 14.05 7.79
N GLY A 204 -2.43 15.21 8.19
CA GLY A 204 -1.61 15.36 9.40
C GLY A 204 -2.32 14.98 10.70
N GLU A 205 -3.66 15.05 10.74
CA GLU A 205 -4.44 14.64 11.90
C GLU A 205 -4.36 13.13 12.17
N LEU A 206 -4.08 12.32 11.15
CA LEU A 206 -3.94 10.87 11.25
C LEU A 206 -2.69 10.44 12.04
N GLN A 207 -1.72 11.34 12.22
CA GLN A 207 -0.55 11.06 13.07
C GLN A 207 -0.95 10.75 14.52
N LYS A 208 -2.15 11.17 14.97
CA LYS A 208 -2.69 10.84 16.30
C LYS A 208 -2.90 9.33 16.52
N PHE A 209 -2.98 8.51 15.47
CA PHE A 209 -3.01 7.06 15.60
C PHE A 209 -1.73 6.49 16.21
N GLY A 210 -0.58 7.16 16.04
CA GLY A 210 0.70 6.65 16.53
C GLY A 210 1.29 5.49 15.73
N PHE A 211 0.71 5.10 14.59
CA PHE A 211 1.25 4.10 13.65
C PHE A 211 1.94 4.77 12.45
N PRO A 212 2.87 4.09 11.75
CA PRO A 212 3.34 4.56 10.44
C PRO A 212 2.18 4.57 9.43
N LEU A 213 2.25 5.49 8.47
CA LEU A 213 1.22 5.62 7.44
C LEU A 213 1.73 5.22 6.05
N LEU A 214 0.99 4.33 5.40
CA LEU A 214 1.10 4.07 3.97
C LEU A 214 0.03 4.89 3.24
N VAL A 215 0.37 5.46 2.08
CA VAL A 215 -0.59 6.18 1.25
C VAL A 215 -0.52 5.75 -0.21
N GLY A 216 -1.68 5.48 -0.80
CA GLY A 216 -1.83 5.16 -2.22
C GLY A 216 -2.73 6.14 -2.96
N THR A 217 -2.16 7.20 -3.53
CA THR A 217 -2.92 8.18 -4.35
C THR A 217 -2.77 7.95 -5.86
N SER A 218 -1.82 7.09 -6.25
CA SER A 218 -1.32 6.99 -7.62
C SER A 218 -2.40 6.79 -8.68
N ARG A 219 -2.45 7.73 -9.63
CA ARG A 219 -3.33 7.74 -10.81
C ARG A 219 -4.84 7.69 -10.50
N LYS A 220 -5.23 7.91 -9.24
CA LYS A 220 -6.65 7.86 -8.83
C LYS A 220 -7.48 8.99 -9.44
N ARG A 221 -8.80 8.76 -9.51
CA ARG A 221 -9.75 9.65 -10.21
C ARG A 221 -9.76 11.07 -9.64
N PHE A 222 -9.62 11.23 -8.32
CA PHE A 222 -9.62 12.56 -7.70
C PHE A 222 -8.43 13.43 -8.18
N ILE A 223 -7.27 12.82 -8.48
CA ILE A 223 -6.13 13.52 -9.11
C ILE A 223 -6.52 14.05 -10.49
N GLY A 224 -7.18 13.21 -11.31
CA GLY A 224 -7.71 13.64 -12.60
C GLY A 224 -8.66 14.82 -12.47
N GLY A 225 -9.56 14.77 -11.49
CA GLY A 225 -10.49 15.86 -11.18
C GLY A 225 -9.84 17.14 -10.64
N MET A 226 -8.65 17.06 -10.02
CA MET A 226 -7.87 18.24 -9.58
C MET A 226 -7.04 18.85 -10.72
N THR A 227 -6.53 18.00 -11.63
CA THR A 227 -5.53 18.39 -12.64
C THR A 227 -6.09 18.51 -14.05
N GLY A 228 -7.36 18.16 -14.27
CA GLY A 228 -7.98 18.10 -15.60
C GLY A 228 -7.45 16.95 -16.47
N ARG A 229 -6.99 15.85 -15.87
CA ARG A 229 -6.40 14.70 -16.58
C ARG A 229 -7.32 13.48 -16.51
N ASP A 230 -8.01 13.18 -17.61
CA ASP A 230 -8.95 12.06 -17.68
C ASP A 230 -8.27 10.70 -17.82
N ASN A 231 -7.17 10.63 -18.57
CA ASN A 231 -6.38 9.41 -18.70
C ASN A 231 -5.56 9.17 -17.40
N PRO A 232 -5.68 7.99 -16.75
CA PRO A 232 -4.86 7.64 -15.60
C PRO A 232 -3.35 7.76 -15.83
N LEU A 233 -2.86 7.49 -17.05
CA LEU A 233 -1.43 7.57 -17.37
C LEU A 233 -0.89 9.01 -17.34
N ASP A 234 -1.74 10.01 -17.54
CA ASP A 234 -1.36 11.43 -17.54
C ASP A 234 -1.33 12.04 -16.13
N ARG A 235 -1.60 11.23 -15.09
CA ARG A 235 -1.74 11.68 -13.69
C ARG A 235 -0.47 11.54 -12.86
N ASP A 236 0.66 11.15 -13.46
CA ASP A 236 1.89 10.88 -12.70
C ASP A 236 2.46 12.15 -12.04
N ILE A 237 2.39 13.31 -12.68
CA ILE A 237 2.81 14.59 -12.07
C ILE A 237 1.90 14.95 -10.89
N GLY A 238 0.58 14.81 -11.06
CA GLY A 238 -0.37 15.03 -9.98
C GLY A 238 -0.18 14.07 -8.81
N THR A 239 0.18 12.81 -9.11
CA THR A 239 0.55 11.80 -8.10
C THR A 239 1.80 12.20 -7.32
N ALA A 240 2.85 12.64 -8.01
CA ALA A 240 4.08 13.09 -7.35
C ALA A 240 3.79 14.29 -6.40
N ALA A 241 2.93 15.22 -6.82
CA ALA A 241 2.52 16.34 -5.98
C ALA A 241 1.76 15.88 -4.72
N THR A 242 0.84 14.92 -4.83
CA THR A 242 0.15 14.37 -3.65
C THR A 242 1.09 13.60 -2.73
N SER A 243 2.08 12.88 -3.28
CA SER A 243 3.12 12.21 -2.49
C SER A 243 3.94 13.20 -1.66
N VAL A 244 4.36 14.34 -2.24
CA VAL A 244 5.06 15.40 -1.50
C VAL A 244 4.18 15.96 -0.38
N ALA A 245 2.93 16.31 -0.68
CA ALA A 245 2.00 16.86 0.32
C ALA A 245 1.79 15.88 1.50
N LEU A 246 1.55 14.60 1.20
CA LEU A 246 1.35 13.56 2.21
C LEU A 246 2.62 13.25 2.99
N ARG A 247 3.80 13.31 2.35
CA ARG A 247 5.08 13.16 3.04
C ARG A 247 5.29 14.27 4.08
N LEU A 248 5.03 15.51 3.69
CA LEU A 248 5.10 16.66 4.59
C LEU A 248 4.05 16.60 5.71
N ALA A 249 2.93 15.91 5.49
CA ALA A 249 1.90 15.62 6.48
C ALA A 249 2.22 14.42 7.40
N GLY A 250 3.33 13.70 7.15
CA GLY A 250 3.81 12.62 8.02
C GLY A 250 3.63 11.19 7.49
N ALA A 251 3.28 10.99 6.23
CA ALA A 251 3.27 9.66 5.64
C ALA A 251 4.69 9.08 5.47
N ASP A 252 4.79 7.75 5.55
CA ASP A 252 6.05 7.01 5.56
C ASP A 252 6.24 6.16 4.30
N ILE A 253 5.19 5.50 3.82
CA ILE A 253 5.23 4.57 2.68
C ILE A 253 4.33 5.08 1.56
N PHE A 254 4.82 5.05 0.32
CA PHE A 254 4.12 5.59 -0.85
C PHE A 254 3.91 4.49 -1.89
N ARG A 255 2.63 4.10 -2.07
CA ARG A 255 2.22 3.06 -3.01
C ARG A 255 1.92 3.67 -4.38
N VAL A 256 2.79 3.41 -5.37
CA VAL A 256 2.81 4.16 -6.64
C VAL A 256 3.09 3.29 -7.88
N HIS A 257 2.57 3.74 -9.03
CA HIS A 257 2.87 3.12 -10.33
C HIS A 257 4.19 3.63 -10.91
N ASN A 258 4.40 4.95 -10.94
CA ASN A 258 5.62 5.57 -11.47
C ASN A 258 6.60 5.81 -10.32
N VAL A 259 7.49 4.85 -10.12
CA VAL A 259 8.48 4.84 -9.02
C VAL A 259 9.49 5.97 -9.19
N ALA A 260 10.09 6.12 -10.37
CA ALA A 260 11.14 7.10 -10.61
C ALA A 260 10.68 8.53 -10.30
N PHE A 261 9.47 8.91 -10.71
CA PHE A 261 8.95 10.26 -10.45
C PHE A 261 8.70 10.49 -8.95
N ASN A 262 8.20 9.46 -8.25
CA ASN A 262 7.95 9.57 -6.81
C ASN A 262 9.25 9.54 -6.00
N ARG A 263 10.28 8.82 -6.45
CA ARG A 263 11.63 8.89 -5.85
C ARG A 263 12.14 10.32 -5.83
N ASP A 264 12.14 10.98 -6.98
CA ASP A 264 12.68 12.34 -7.08
C ASP A 264 11.82 13.33 -6.27
N ALA A 265 10.49 13.22 -6.35
CA ALA A 265 9.59 14.08 -5.59
C ALA A 265 9.72 13.90 -4.07
N LEU A 266 9.81 12.65 -3.61
CA LEU A 266 9.91 12.35 -2.18
C LEU A 266 11.29 12.68 -1.61
N ALA A 267 12.37 12.60 -2.40
CA ALA A 267 13.69 13.07 -1.99
C ALA A 267 13.66 14.56 -1.61
N VAL A 268 12.95 15.39 -2.39
CA VAL A 268 12.75 16.81 -2.05
C VAL A 268 12.00 16.97 -0.72
N ALA A 269 10.93 16.22 -0.52
CA ALA A 269 10.15 16.29 0.71
C ALA A 269 10.94 15.80 1.95
N ASP A 270 11.76 14.76 1.78
CA ASP A 270 12.63 14.23 2.83
C ASP A 270 13.69 15.24 3.25
N ASP A 271 14.35 15.92 2.30
CA ASP A 271 15.36 16.95 2.59
C ASP A 271 14.74 18.16 3.33
N ILE A 272 13.53 18.59 2.93
CA ILE A 272 12.79 19.65 3.63
C ILE A 272 12.53 19.25 5.10
N LEU A 273 12.10 18.01 5.34
CA LEU A 273 11.83 17.52 6.68
C LEU A 273 13.11 17.35 7.51
N GLN A 274 14.21 16.94 6.89
CA GLN A 274 15.51 16.83 7.56
C GLN A 274 16.02 18.20 8.02
N SER A 275 15.85 19.24 7.20
CA SER A 275 16.20 20.62 7.58
C SER A 275 15.44 21.08 8.82
N ARG A 276 14.10 20.95 8.82
CA ARG A 276 13.23 21.32 9.95
C ARG A 276 13.58 20.59 11.25
N ARG A 277 13.93 19.31 11.15
CA ARG A 277 14.38 18.51 12.32
C ARG A 277 15.70 18.98 12.89
N SER A 278 16.59 19.48 12.03
CA SER A 278 17.91 19.98 12.42
C SER A 278 17.81 21.34 13.11
N GLU A 279 16.89 22.19 12.66
CA GLU A 279 16.57 23.48 13.30
C GLU A 279 15.96 23.28 14.70
N ASN A 280 15.00 22.37 14.86
CA ASN A 280 14.36 22.09 16.15
C ASN A 280 15.28 21.42 17.19
N ARG A 281 16.48 21.00 16.79
CA ARG A 281 17.50 20.42 17.68
C ARG A 281 18.56 21.43 18.13
N LYS A 282 18.57 22.63 17.54
CA LYS A 282 19.42 23.77 17.95
C LYS A 282 18.69 24.63 18.97
#